data_AF-A0A7C5U610-F1
#
_entry.id   AF-A0A7C5U610-F1
#
_cell.length_a   1.000
_cell.length_b   1.000
_cell.length_c   1.000
_cell.angle_alpha   90.00
_cell.angle_beta   90.00
_cell.angle_gamma   90.00
#
_symmetry.space_group_name_H-M   'P 1'
#
loop_
_entity.id
_entity.type
_entity.pdbx_description
1 polymer ?
#
loop_
_entity_poly.entity_id
_entity_poly.type
_entity_poly.pdbx_seq_one_letter_code
_entity_poly.pdbx_strand_id
1 'polypeptide(L)'
;MLRLRVEKSQSRSGKHAFRSFYFIMDSKCNKIEVTPKSTKAVKPSYIRGEAYEHEVLVPEGYFAIELRFVKCLRGRVKGEIIVYDFKGGILCRAVYRKLKIRFLGCMDKSVVNVITCIISQLRIPVKRYAVIKIR
;
A
#
# COMPACT_ATOMS: atom_id res chain seq x y z
N MET A 1 6.74 5.93 14.92
CA MET A 1 7.18 4.55 14.62
C MET A 1 5.98 3.78 14.16
N LEU A 2 6.06 3.13 13.00
CA LEU A 2 4.91 2.54 12.31
C LEU A 2 5.16 1.05 12.02
N ARG A 3 4.14 0.21 12.22
CA ARG A 3 4.20 -1.21 11.87
C ARG A 3 3.57 -1.41 10.50
N LEU A 4 4.35 -1.92 9.55
CA LEU A 4 3.95 -2.12 8.17
C LEU A 4 4.08 -3.60 7.80
N ARG A 5 3.08 -4.16 7.11
CA ARG A 5 3.09 -5.57 6.72
C ARG A 5 3.70 -5.74 5.34
N VAL A 6 4.73 -6.57 5.25
CA VAL A 6 5.30 -7.03 3.97
C VAL A 6 4.94 -8.49 3.80
N GLU A 7 4.31 -8.84 2.69
CA GLU A 7 3.88 -10.21 2.46
C GLU A 7 3.95 -10.55 0.98
N LYS A 8 4.35 -11.79 0.71
CA LYS A 8 4.28 -12.42 -0.61
C LYS A 8 3.84 -13.86 -0.43
N SER A 9 2.54 -14.10 -0.51
CA SER A 9 1.96 -15.43 -0.30
C SER A 9 0.96 -15.83 -1.39
N GLN A 10 0.74 -17.14 -1.55
CA GLN A 10 -0.21 -17.70 -2.52
C GLN A 10 -0.82 -19.03 -2.06
N SER A 11 -2.00 -19.35 -2.60
CA SER A 11 -2.67 -20.63 -2.36
C SER A 11 -1.86 -21.79 -2.94
N ARG A 12 -2.16 -23.03 -2.50
CA ARG A 12 -1.51 -24.25 -3.05
C ARG A 12 -1.59 -24.30 -4.58
N SER A 13 -2.74 -23.91 -5.14
CA SER A 13 -3.02 -23.91 -6.57
C SER A 13 -2.50 -22.66 -7.33
N GLY A 14 -1.96 -21.65 -6.65
CA GLY A 14 -1.55 -20.37 -7.27
C GLY A 14 -2.69 -19.50 -7.81
N LYS A 15 -3.95 -19.94 -7.64
CA LYS A 15 -5.14 -19.21 -8.09
C LYS A 15 -5.42 -17.96 -7.26
N HIS A 16 -4.99 -17.97 -5.99
CA HIS A 16 -5.06 -16.83 -5.09
C HIS A 16 -3.66 -16.41 -4.66
N ALA A 17 -3.43 -15.11 -4.60
CA ALA A 17 -2.17 -14.56 -4.11
C ALA A 17 -2.43 -13.27 -3.34
N PHE A 18 -1.61 -13.02 -2.32
CA PHE A 18 -1.57 -11.77 -1.58
C PHE A 18 -0.17 -11.19 -1.68
N ARG A 19 -0.09 -9.90 -1.98
CA ARG A 19 1.14 -9.12 -1.89
C ARG A 19 0.89 -7.86 -1.09
N SER A 20 1.68 -7.64 -0.07
CA SER A 20 1.78 -6.34 0.58
C SER A 20 3.21 -5.87 0.64
N PHE A 21 3.39 -4.57 0.45
CA PHE A 21 4.68 -3.89 0.51
C PHE A 21 4.42 -2.42 0.79
N TYR A 22 5.47 -1.69 1.16
CA TYR A 22 5.36 -0.27 1.43
C TYR A 22 6.50 0.51 0.80
N PHE A 23 6.31 1.82 0.70
CA PHE A 23 7.34 2.77 0.30
C PHE A 23 7.29 3.98 1.22
N ILE A 24 8.43 4.64 1.39
CA ILE A 24 8.53 5.93 2.07
C ILE A 24 8.82 7.00 1.02
N MET A 25 7.98 8.03 0.95
CA MET A 25 8.07 9.06 -0.09
C MET A 25 7.71 10.45 0.40
N ASP A 26 8.30 11.47 -0.20
CA ASP A 26 7.89 12.87 0.01
C ASP A 26 6.73 13.27 -0.93
N SER A 27 6.21 14.48 -0.75
CA SER A 27 5.14 15.05 -1.60
C SER A 27 5.58 15.33 -3.05
N LYS A 28 6.90 15.35 -3.31
CA LYS A 28 7.53 15.54 -4.63
C LYS A 28 7.81 14.21 -5.34
N CYS A 29 7.33 13.10 -4.79
CA CYS A 29 7.44 11.76 -5.35
C CYS A 29 8.84 11.15 -5.34
N ASN A 30 9.73 11.67 -4.49
CA ASN A 30 11.02 11.07 -4.22
C ASN A 30 10.84 9.92 -3.23
N LYS A 31 11.42 8.77 -3.56
CA LYS A 31 11.47 7.60 -2.69
C LYS A 31 12.75 7.63 -1.88
N ILE A 32 12.66 7.22 -0.63
CA ILE A 32 13.83 6.87 0.17
C ILE A 32 13.75 5.40 0.59
N GLU A 33 14.92 4.78 0.67
CA GLU A 33 15.05 3.47 1.29
C GLU A 33 15.19 3.65 2.80
N VAL A 34 14.41 2.87 3.55
CA VAL A 34 14.46 2.88 5.01
C VAL A 34 14.60 1.45 5.48
N THR A 35 15.70 1.18 6.19
CA THR A 35 15.91 -0.09 6.86
C THR A 35 14.96 -0.21 8.05
N PRO A 36 14.15 -1.28 8.16
CA PRO A 36 13.33 -1.52 9.34
C PRO A 36 14.19 -1.56 10.59
N LYS A 37 13.72 -0.93 11.67
CA LYS A 37 14.36 -1.03 12.99
C LYS A 37 14.25 -2.45 13.54
N SER A 38 13.12 -3.10 13.28
CA SER A 38 12.89 -4.51 13.61
C SER A 38 12.06 -5.18 12.53
N THR A 39 12.30 -6.48 12.36
CA THR A 39 11.58 -7.34 11.43
C THR A 39 11.11 -8.58 12.18
N LYS A 40 9.80 -8.80 12.21
CA LYS A 40 9.19 -9.96 12.87
C LYS A 40 8.48 -10.83 11.84
N ALA A 41 8.85 -12.11 11.77
CA ALA A 41 8.12 -13.08 10.95
C ALA A 41 6.70 -13.27 11.51
N VAL A 42 5.71 -13.27 10.62
CA VAL A 42 4.30 -13.47 10.97
C VAL A 42 3.67 -14.52 10.05
N LYS A 43 2.54 -15.08 10.48
CA LYS A 43 1.81 -16.04 9.66
C LYS A 43 1.34 -15.38 8.35
N PRO A 44 1.66 -15.95 7.18
CA PRO A 44 1.16 -15.45 5.90
C PRO A 44 -0.33 -15.73 5.73
N SER A 45 -0.98 -14.94 4.88
CA SER A 45 -2.41 -15.06 4.53
C SER A 45 -2.70 -16.35 3.78
N TYR A 46 -1.75 -16.82 2.96
CA TYR A 46 -1.85 -18.10 2.25
C TYR A 46 -0.69 -19.03 2.60
N ILE A 47 -0.90 -20.33 2.37
CA ILE A 47 -0.02 -21.41 2.83
C ILE A 47 1.37 -21.45 2.20
N ARG A 48 1.58 -20.87 1.00
CA ARG A 48 2.91 -20.81 0.37
C ARG A 48 3.40 -19.37 0.37
N GLY A 49 4.56 -19.12 0.96
CA GLY A 49 5.22 -17.81 0.96
C GLY A 49 5.49 -17.28 2.36
N GLU A 50 5.78 -16.00 2.45
CA GLU A 50 6.36 -15.37 3.64
C GLU A 50 5.62 -14.07 3.96
N ALA A 51 5.59 -13.74 5.25
CA ALA A 51 5.04 -12.49 5.74
C ALA A 51 5.87 -11.97 6.93
N TYR A 52 6.05 -10.67 6.95
CA TYR A 52 6.81 -9.94 7.96
C TYR A 52 6.05 -8.71 8.42
N GLU A 53 6.22 -8.36 9.69
CA GLU A 53 5.89 -7.06 10.24
C GLU A 53 7.18 -6.27 10.40
N HIS A 54 7.27 -5.13 9.70
CA HIS A 54 8.40 -4.22 9.76
C HIS A 54 8.07 -3.04 10.65
N GLU A 55 8.96 -2.72 11.58
CA GLU A 55 8.87 -1.51 12.39
C GLU A 55 9.73 -0.41 11.75
N VAL A 56 9.08 0.63 11.24
CA VAL A 56 9.71 1.65 10.40
C VAL A 56 9.59 3.03 11.07
N LEU A 57 10.70 3.76 11.09
CA LEU A 57 10.68 5.19 11.42
C LEU A 57 10.50 5.98 10.14
N VAL A 58 9.43 6.75 10.06
CA VAL A 58 9.14 7.61 8.91
C VAL A 58 9.70 9.00 9.23
N PRO A 59 10.61 9.56 8.40
CA PRO A 59 11.14 10.90 8.64
C PRO A 59 10.07 11.98 8.51
N GLU A 60 10.27 13.12 9.16
CA GLU A 60 9.41 14.29 8.98
C GLU A 60 9.42 14.77 7.52
N GLY A 61 8.26 15.20 7.02
CA GLY A 61 8.09 15.56 5.61
C GLY A 61 7.90 14.37 4.65
N TYR A 62 7.99 13.14 5.14
CA TYR A 62 7.73 11.92 4.38
C TYR A 62 6.43 11.23 4.81
N PHE A 63 5.93 10.41 3.90
CA PHE A 63 4.75 9.57 4.07
C PHE A 63 5.13 8.11 3.93
N ALA A 64 4.53 7.24 4.74
CA ALA A 64 4.55 5.81 4.49
C ALA A 64 3.33 5.39 3.68
N ILE A 65 3.55 4.68 2.58
CA ILE A 65 2.50 4.24 1.67
C ILE A 65 2.49 2.71 1.69
N GLU A 66 1.49 2.13 2.33
CA GLU A 66 1.29 0.69 2.31
C GLU A 66 0.37 0.30 1.16
N LEU A 67 0.78 -0.68 0.37
CA LEU A 67 -0.01 -1.24 -0.72
C LEU A 67 -0.31 -2.70 -0.42
N ARG A 68 -1.58 -3.08 -0.48
CA ARG A 68 -2.06 -4.44 -0.24
C ARG A 68 -2.88 -4.91 -1.43
N PHE A 69 -2.44 -5.95 -2.10
CA PHE A 69 -3.09 -6.49 -3.29
C PHE A 69 -3.46 -7.97 -3.13
N VAL A 70 -4.67 -8.31 -3.55
CA VAL A 70 -5.19 -9.68 -3.60
C VAL A 70 -5.50 -10.03 -5.06
N LYS A 71 -4.92 -11.11 -5.55
CA LYS A 71 -5.35 -11.79 -6.78
C LYS A 71 -6.46 -12.78 -6.42
N CYS A 72 -7.64 -12.59 -7.01
CA CYS A 72 -8.78 -13.50 -6.87
C CYS A 72 -8.70 -14.66 -7.88
N LEU A 73 -9.53 -15.69 -7.66
CA LEU A 73 -9.67 -16.89 -8.49
C LEU A 73 -9.76 -16.61 -10.01
N ARG A 74 -10.50 -15.56 -10.39
CA ARG A 74 -10.69 -15.15 -11.80
C ARG A 74 -9.53 -14.30 -12.36
N GLY A 75 -8.35 -14.35 -11.74
CA GLY A 75 -7.17 -13.54 -12.12
C GLY A 75 -7.30 -12.03 -11.87
N ARG A 76 -8.43 -11.56 -11.34
CA ARG A 76 -8.66 -10.14 -11.05
C ARG A 76 -7.91 -9.72 -9.80
N VAL A 77 -7.23 -8.57 -9.87
CA VAL A 77 -6.57 -7.96 -8.71
C VAL A 77 -7.48 -6.90 -8.09
N LYS A 78 -7.55 -6.91 -6.76
CA LYS A 78 -8.11 -5.84 -5.95
C LYS A 78 -7.04 -5.41 -4.95
N GLY A 79 -7.11 -4.18 -4.46
CA GLY A 79 -6.19 -3.75 -3.43
C GLY A 79 -6.66 -2.56 -2.63
N GLU A 80 -5.90 -2.28 -1.59
CA GLU A 80 -6.01 -1.13 -0.72
C GLU A 80 -4.65 -0.43 -0.66
N ILE A 81 -4.67 0.89 -0.63
CA ILE A 81 -3.51 1.75 -0.48
C ILE A 81 -3.78 2.61 0.74
N ILE A 82 -2.89 2.61 1.71
CA ILE A 82 -3.02 3.38 2.94
C ILE A 82 -1.81 4.31 3.03
N VAL A 83 -2.07 5.60 3.24
CA VAL A 83 -1.03 6.59 3.44
C VAL A 83 -1.03 7.02 4.89
N TYR A 84 0.15 6.96 5.50
CA TYR A 84 0.41 7.34 6.88
C TYR A 84 1.32 8.58 6.93
N ASP A 85 1.10 9.45 7.90
CA ASP A 85 2.05 10.49 8.27
C ASP A 85 3.26 9.92 9.03
N PHE A 86 4.21 10.80 9.36
CA PHE A 86 5.43 10.43 10.09
C PHE A 86 5.17 9.93 11.54
N LYS A 87 4.02 10.31 12.13
CA LYS A 87 3.58 9.88 13.46
C LYS A 87 2.81 8.56 13.42
N GLY A 88 2.44 8.07 12.24
CA GLY A 88 1.65 6.85 12.03
C GLY A 88 0.14 7.08 11.93
N GLY A 89 -0.31 8.33 11.86
CA GLY A 89 -1.70 8.69 11.59
C GLY A 89 -2.08 8.39 10.14
N ILE A 90 -3.29 7.85 9.91
CA ILE A 90 -3.78 7.57 8.56
C ILE A 90 -4.29 8.87 7.93
N LEU A 91 -3.67 9.30 6.83
CA LEU A 91 -4.05 10.50 6.08
C LEU A 91 -5.05 10.21 4.97
N CYS A 92 -4.96 9.03 4.36
CA CYS A 92 -5.79 8.66 3.22
C CYS A 92 -5.84 7.15 3.06
N ARG A 93 -7.01 6.65 2.65
CA ARG A 93 -7.17 5.29 2.14
C ARG A 93 -7.65 5.34 0.71
N ALA A 94 -7.15 4.45 -0.14
CA ALA A 94 -7.64 4.31 -1.49
C ALA A 94 -7.89 2.84 -1.84
N VAL A 95 -9.00 2.56 -2.52
CA VAL A 95 -9.37 1.21 -2.94
C VAL A 95 -9.14 1.06 -4.43
N TYR A 96 -8.36 0.05 -4.79
CA TYR A 96 -8.14 -0.37 -6.16
C TYR A 96 -9.07 -1.53 -6.54
N ARG A 97 -10.01 -1.29 -7.46
CA ARG A 97 -10.95 -2.32 -7.93
C ARG A 97 -11.42 -2.04 -9.35
N LYS A 98 -11.51 -3.09 -10.18
CA LYS A 98 -11.92 -2.97 -11.60
C LYS A 98 -11.08 -1.93 -12.37
N LEU A 99 -9.77 -1.90 -12.10
CA LEU A 99 -8.82 -0.91 -12.65
C LEU A 99 -9.18 0.55 -12.31
N LYS A 100 -9.88 0.79 -11.20
CA LYS A 100 -10.23 2.14 -10.73
C LYS A 100 -9.71 2.32 -9.32
N ILE A 101 -9.21 3.53 -9.04
CA ILE A 101 -8.81 3.94 -7.70
C ILE A 101 -9.89 4.86 -7.13
N ARG A 102 -10.33 4.54 -5.91
CA ARG A 102 -11.33 5.31 -5.17
C ARG A 102 -10.69 5.80 -3.88
N PHE A 103 -10.47 7.10 -3.78
CA PHE A 103 -9.96 7.75 -2.58
C PHE A 103 -11.09 7.85 -1.54
N LEU A 104 -10.78 7.53 -0.29
CA LEU A 104 -11.68 7.51 0.86
C LEU A 104 -11.12 8.48 1.92
N GLY A 105 -11.83 9.59 2.14
CA GLY A 105 -11.46 10.54 3.21
C GLY A 105 -10.17 11.34 2.96
N CYS A 106 -9.70 11.43 1.72
CA CYS A 106 -8.43 12.11 1.39
C CYS A 106 -8.70 13.60 1.15
N MET A 107 -8.31 14.45 2.10
CA MET A 107 -8.55 15.90 2.04
C MET A 107 -7.41 16.68 1.38
N ASP A 108 -6.17 16.17 1.46
CA ASP A 108 -4.98 16.87 0.96
C ASP A 108 -4.57 16.38 -0.45
N LYS A 109 -4.30 17.34 -1.34
CA LYS A 109 -3.77 17.10 -2.69
C LYS A 109 -2.38 16.47 -2.66
N SER A 110 -1.55 16.79 -1.67
CA SER A 110 -0.20 16.23 -1.54
C SER A 110 -0.26 14.70 -1.38
N VAL A 111 -1.19 14.22 -0.56
CA VAL A 111 -1.42 12.80 -0.29
C VAL A 111 -1.99 12.08 -1.52
N VAL A 112 -2.90 12.71 -2.26
CA VAL A 112 -3.40 12.19 -3.54
C VAL A 112 -2.26 12.08 -4.56
N ASN A 113 -1.38 13.09 -4.64
CA ASN A 113 -0.23 13.11 -5.55
C ASN A 113 0.72 11.95 -5.29
N VAL A 114 1.02 11.69 -4.02
CA VAL A 114 1.87 10.57 -3.59
C VAL A 114 1.31 9.22 -4.06
N ILE A 115 0.00 9.02 -3.93
CA ILE A 115 -0.67 7.80 -4.43
C ILE A 115 -0.59 7.72 -5.96
N THR A 116 -0.82 8.82 -6.68
CA THR A 116 -0.73 8.79 -8.15
C THR A 116 0.70 8.52 -8.63
N CYS A 117 1.70 9.07 -7.95
CA CYS A 117 3.10 8.83 -8.27
C CYS A 117 3.50 7.38 -8.09
N ILE A 118 3.14 6.76 -6.97
CA ILE A 118 3.51 5.36 -6.73
C ILE A 118 2.82 4.40 -7.71
N ILE A 119 1.56 4.68 -8.08
CA ILE A 119 0.83 3.92 -9.08
C ILE A 119 1.50 4.00 -10.45
N SER A 120 1.93 5.21 -10.84
CA SER A 120 2.65 5.44 -12.09
C SER A 120 4.00 4.72 -12.11
N GLN A 121 4.80 4.87 -11.05
CA GLN A 121 6.12 4.23 -10.93
C GLN A 121 6.04 2.70 -10.95
N LEU A 122 5.01 2.12 -10.31
CA LEU A 122 4.76 0.67 -10.33
C LEU A 122 4.07 0.18 -11.61
N ARG A 123 3.73 1.09 -12.53
CA ARG A 123 3.00 0.81 -13.78
C ARG A 123 1.70 0.03 -13.53
N ILE A 124 1.00 0.35 -12.43
CA ILE A 124 -0.26 -0.31 -12.09
C ILE A 124 -1.35 0.20 -13.05
N PRO A 125 -2.09 -0.69 -13.73
CA PRO A 125 -3.08 -0.27 -14.72
C PRO A 125 -4.30 0.40 -14.06
N VAL A 126 -4.53 1.67 -14.37
CA VAL A 126 -5.67 2.44 -13.84
C VAL A 126 -6.41 3.15 -14.97
N LYS A 127 -7.74 2.95 -15.04
CA LYS A 127 -8.66 3.57 -15.98
C LYS A 127 -9.26 4.89 -15.47
N ARG A 128 -9.46 5.02 -14.15
CA ARG A 128 -10.09 6.20 -13.54
C ARG A 128 -9.72 6.35 -12.08
N TYR A 129 -9.53 7.60 -11.67
CA TYR A 129 -9.44 8.04 -10.28
C TYR A 129 -10.77 8.68 -9.88
N ALA A 130 -11.28 8.35 -8.69
CA ALA A 130 -12.51 8.93 -8.15
C ALA A 130 -12.31 9.28 -6.68
N VAL A 131 -12.72 10.48 -6.29
CA VAL A 131 -12.71 10.90 -4.89
C VAL A 131 -14.10 10.67 -4.31
N ILE A 132 -14.19 9.86 -3.25
CA ILE A 132 -15.42 9.68 -2.50
C ILE A 132 -15.33 10.56 -1.26
N LYS A 133 -16.11 11.64 -1.25
CA LYS A 133 -16.34 12.41 -0.02
C LYS A 133 -17.22 11.55 0.88
N ILE A 134 -16.69 11.16 2.03
CA ILE A 134 -17.50 10.58 3.10
C ILE A 134 -18.21 11.77 3.74
N ARG A 135 -19.54 11.78 3.69
CA ARG A 135 -20.39 12.77 4.38
C ARG A 135 -20.42 12.48 5.86
#